data_AF-A0A6A5A0Q0-F1
#
_entry.id   AF-A0A6A5A0Q0-F1
#
_cell.length_a   1.000
_cell.length_b   1.000
_cell.length_c   1.000
_cell.angle_alpha   90.00
_cell.angle_beta   90.00
_cell.angle_gamma   90.00
#
_symmetry.space_group_name_H-M   'P 1'
#
loop_
_entity.id
_entity.type
_entity.pdbx_description
1 polymer ?
#
loop_
_entity_poly.entity_id
_entity_poly.type
_entity_poly.pdbx_seq_one_letter_code
_entity_poly.pdbx_strand_id
1 'polypeptide(L)'
;GPNHACTTACATGSHSIGDAYRFIRNGDADVMVAGGSEASLNPLSFCGFLQAKALATKFNEAPAEASRPFDQHRDGFVMGEGAGVVVLEDYDHAKARGAKIYGEVRGYGLSGDAHHLTAPHESGDGAFRAMQAALGQSGLDITDIDYINAHATSTPLGDAAENRAIKRLFGDHASNLRVSSTKTNSPNIMFDQCFCAKVCLYKWFRGVSNHTNLGLTLIRG
;
A
#
# COMPACT_ATOMS: atom_id res chain seq x y z
N GLY A 1 -13.33 -22.41 -4.46
CA GLY A 1 -13.24 -20.99 -4.10
C GLY A 1 -13.23 -20.13 -5.34
N PRO A 2 -13.41 -18.81 -5.20
CA PRO A 2 -13.39 -17.84 -6.30
C PRO A 2 -12.05 -17.80 -7.04
N ASN A 3 -12.11 -17.44 -8.33
CA ASN A 3 -10.95 -17.03 -9.11
C ASN A 3 -11.22 -15.61 -9.62
N HIS A 4 -10.47 -14.64 -9.12
CA HIS A 4 -10.74 -13.22 -9.34
C HIS A 4 -9.44 -12.45 -9.60
N ALA A 5 -9.48 -11.52 -10.55
CA ALA A 5 -8.42 -10.58 -10.85
C ALA A 5 -9.01 -9.18 -10.97
N CYS A 6 -8.78 -8.35 -9.96
CA CYS A 6 -9.10 -6.92 -10.02
C CYS A 6 -8.03 -6.18 -10.87
N THR A 7 -8.39 -5.03 -11.42
CA THR A 7 -7.42 -4.10 -12.02
C THR A 7 -7.82 -2.67 -11.68
N THR A 8 -6.95 -1.99 -10.93
CA THR A 8 -7.22 -0.68 -10.31
C THR A 8 -5.93 0.15 -10.22
N ALA A 9 -5.16 0.16 -11.32
CA ALA A 9 -3.87 0.81 -11.41
C ALA A 9 -2.95 0.47 -10.21
N CYS A 10 -2.30 1.48 -9.63
CA CYS A 10 -1.29 1.37 -8.58
C CYS A 10 -1.71 0.62 -7.30
N ALA A 11 -3.02 0.43 -7.09
CA ALA A 11 -3.61 -0.21 -5.92
C ALA A 11 -3.94 -1.71 -6.10
N THR A 12 -3.82 -2.25 -7.32
CA THR A 12 -4.30 -3.59 -7.70
C THR A 12 -3.90 -4.71 -6.74
N GLY A 13 -2.64 -4.78 -6.30
CA GLY A 13 -2.21 -5.84 -5.37
C GLY A 13 -2.76 -5.70 -3.95
N SER A 14 -2.97 -4.47 -3.48
CA SER A 14 -3.64 -4.20 -2.20
C SER A 14 -5.14 -4.56 -2.29
N HIS A 15 -5.78 -4.26 -3.41
CA HIS A 15 -7.17 -4.63 -3.66
C HIS A 15 -7.33 -6.15 -3.79
N SER A 16 -6.44 -6.86 -4.50
CA SER A 16 -6.44 -8.33 -4.57
C SER A 16 -6.42 -8.98 -3.17
N ILE A 17 -5.60 -8.46 -2.25
CA ILE A 17 -5.55 -8.91 -0.85
C ILE A 17 -6.84 -8.56 -0.09
N GLY A 18 -7.38 -7.35 -0.30
CA GLY A 18 -8.62 -6.91 0.34
C GLY A 18 -9.87 -7.66 -0.15
N ASP A 19 -9.91 -8.01 -1.42
CA ASP A 19 -10.99 -8.79 -2.05
C ASP A 19 -10.89 -10.26 -1.60
N ALA A 20 -9.69 -10.83 -1.51
CA ALA A 20 -9.45 -12.13 -0.88
C ALA A 20 -9.91 -12.16 0.59
N TYR A 21 -9.63 -11.11 1.38
CA TYR A 21 -10.15 -10.96 2.73
C TYR A 21 -11.69 -10.94 2.77
N ARG A 22 -12.34 -10.26 1.80
CA ARG A 22 -13.81 -10.24 1.71
C ARG A 22 -14.39 -11.60 1.33
N PHE A 23 -13.80 -12.31 0.38
CA PHE A 23 -14.23 -13.67 0.02
C PHE A 23 -14.15 -14.61 1.23
N ILE A 24 -13.06 -14.55 2.01
CA ILE A 24 -12.93 -15.36 3.23
C ILE A 24 -13.96 -14.94 4.28
N ARG A 25 -14.07 -13.63 4.57
CA ARG A 25 -15.02 -13.09 5.56
C ARG A 25 -16.49 -13.40 5.23
N ASN A 26 -16.84 -13.55 3.96
CA ASN A 26 -18.19 -13.89 3.51
C ASN A 26 -18.46 -15.41 3.44
N GLY A 27 -17.43 -16.25 3.64
CA GLY A 27 -17.55 -17.71 3.53
C GLY A 27 -17.45 -18.25 2.08
N ASP A 28 -16.98 -17.46 1.12
CA ASP A 28 -16.80 -17.90 -0.28
C ASP A 28 -15.57 -18.83 -0.44
N ALA A 29 -14.59 -18.76 0.48
CA ALA A 29 -13.43 -19.64 0.55
C ALA A 29 -12.76 -19.61 1.93
N ASP A 30 -12.20 -20.73 2.40
CA ASP A 30 -11.40 -20.76 3.64
C ASP A 30 -9.94 -20.30 3.44
N VAL A 31 -9.43 -20.41 2.21
CA VAL A 31 -8.05 -20.09 1.83
C VAL A 31 -8.04 -19.39 0.46
N MET A 32 -7.28 -18.30 0.34
CA MET A 32 -7.10 -17.53 -0.90
C MET A 32 -5.62 -17.20 -1.13
N VAL A 33 -5.14 -17.37 -2.36
CA VAL A 33 -3.85 -16.82 -2.82
C VAL A 33 -4.10 -15.45 -3.44
N ALA A 34 -3.44 -14.41 -2.94
CA ALA A 34 -3.71 -13.02 -3.32
C ALA A 34 -2.43 -12.20 -3.51
N GLY A 35 -2.53 -11.09 -4.25
CA GLY A 35 -1.42 -10.20 -4.59
C GLY A 35 -1.35 -9.95 -6.10
N GLY A 36 -0.15 -9.89 -6.67
CA GLY A 36 0.00 -9.75 -8.11
C GLY A 36 1.44 -9.54 -8.59
N SER A 37 1.59 -9.18 -9.86
CA SER A 37 2.86 -8.99 -10.54
C SER A 37 2.82 -7.79 -11.49
N GLU A 38 3.97 -7.18 -11.72
CA GLU A 38 4.17 -6.10 -12.68
C GLU A 38 5.46 -6.33 -13.49
N ALA A 39 5.42 -6.03 -14.79
CA ALA A 39 6.50 -6.19 -15.76
C ALA A 39 6.40 -5.09 -16.85
N SER A 40 6.47 -3.82 -16.41
CA SER A 40 6.16 -2.65 -17.22
C SER A 40 7.35 -1.99 -17.92
N LEU A 41 8.58 -2.49 -17.76
CA LEU A 41 9.81 -1.86 -18.30
C LEU A 41 9.94 -2.08 -19.81
N ASN A 42 9.24 -1.25 -20.58
CA ASN A 42 9.38 -1.18 -22.02
C ASN A 42 9.42 0.29 -22.50
N PRO A 43 9.95 0.59 -23.69
CA PRO A 43 10.10 1.97 -24.19
C PRO A 43 8.77 2.75 -24.26
N LEU A 44 7.64 2.09 -24.53
CA LEU A 44 6.34 2.75 -24.61
C LEU A 44 5.88 3.23 -23.23
N SER A 45 5.98 2.39 -22.19
CA SER A 45 5.67 2.77 -20.80
C SER A 45 6.56 3.94 -20.34
N PHE A 46 7.87 3.86 -20.55
CA PHE A 46 8.81 4.92 -20.18
C PHE A 46 8.46 6.24 -20.88
N CYS A 47 8.29 6.24 -22.20
CA CYS A 47 7.90 7.43 -22.95
C CYS A 47 6.55 8.00 -22.48
N GLY A 48 5.58 7.14 -22.16
CA GLY A 48 4.29 7.55 -21.61
C GLY A 48 4.41 8.27 -20.27
N PHE A 49 5.11 7.69 -19.31
CA PHE A 49 5.29 8.30 -17.98
C PHE A 49 6.22 9.53 -17.99
N LEU A 50 7.19 9.60 -18.90
CA LEU A 50 7.99 10.81 -19.15
C LEU A 50 7.14 11.95 -19.71
N GLN A 51 6.28 11.68 -20.71
CA GLN A 51 5.34 12.68 -21.24
C GLN A 51 4.31 13.13 -20.20
N ALA A 52 3.85 12.21 -19.34
CA ALA A 52 3.01 12.53 -18.19
C ALA A 52 3.75 13.32 -17.08
N LYS A 53 5.07 13.56 -17.22
CA LYS A 53 5.95 14.19 -16.22
C LYS A 53 5.87 13.54 -14.84
N ALA A 54 5.64 12.22 -14.84
CA ALA A 54 5.47 11.45 -13.62
C ALA A 54 6.81 10.90 -13.12
N LEU A 55 7.76 10.57 -14.01
CA LEU A 55 9.06 9.99 -13.62
C LEU A 55 10.02 11.01 -12.99
N ALA A 56 10.85 10.55 -12.06
CA ALA A 56 12.00 11.32 -11.57
C ALA A 56 12.98 11.59 -12.72
N THR A 57 13.54 12.81 -12.76
CA THR A 57 14.46 13.25 -13.83
C THR A 57 15.66 14.06 -13.31
N LYS A 58 15.55 14.67 -12.12
CA LYS A 58 16.65 15.44 -11.51
C LYS A 58 17.80 14.59 -10.99
N PHE A 59 17.58 13.29 -10.81
CA PHE A 59 18.51 12.35 -10.17
C PHE A 59 19.10 11.33 -11.15
N ASN A 60 19.12 11.63 -12.46
CA ASN A 60 19.68 10.73 -13.47
C ASN A 60 21.16 10.40 -13.25
N GLU A 61 21.94 11.36 -12.72
CA GLU A 61 23.36 11.18 -12.36
C GLU A 61 23.55 10.47 -10.99
N ALA A 62 22.48 10.32 -10.20
CA ALA A 62 22.48 9.64 -8.91
C ALA A 62 21.22 8.75 -8.73
N PRO A 63 20.99 7.71 -9.56
CA PRO A 63 19.72 6.97 -9.59
C PRO A 63 19.33 6.32 -8.25
N ALA A 64 20.32 5.98 -7.42
CA ALA A 64 20.10 5.43 -6.08
C ALA A 64 19.39 6.43 -5.11
N GLU A 65 19.41 7.72 -5.42
CA GLU A 65 18.77 8.79 -4.64
C GLU A 65 17.43 9.27 -5.24
N ALA A 66 17.03 8.74 -6.39
CA ALA A 66 15.87 9.23 -7.13
C ALA A 66 14.52 8.89 -6.47
N SER A 67 14.41 7.70 -5.87
CA SER A 67 13.22 7.30 -5.10
C SER A 67 13.28 7.88 -3.68
N ARG A 68 12.67 9.08 -3.51
CA ARG A 68 12.71 9.86 -2.27
C ARG A 68 11.31 10.32 -1.79
N PRO A 69 10.46 9.40 -1.31
CA PRO A 69 9.13 9.72 -0.78
C PRO A 69 9.17 10.77 0.34
N PHE A 70 8.24 11.72 0.31
CA PHE A 70 8.11 12.88 1.23
C PHE A 70 9.29 13.87 1.28
N ASP A 71 10.42 13.58 0.63
CA ASP A 71 11.60 14.46 0.59
C ASP A 71 11.31 15.79 -0.15
N GLN A 72 11.99 16.88 0.23
CA GLN A 72 11.76 18.22 -0.31
C GLN A 72 12.15 18.37 -1.80
N HIS A 73 13.07 17.53 -2.30
CA HIS A 73 13.59 17.57 -3.66
C HIS A 73 12.93 16.56 -4.61
N ARG A 74 12.02 15.73 -4.10
CA ARG A 74 11.26 14.72 -4.86
C ARG A 74 10.62 15.34 -6.11
N ASP A 75 10.72 14.65 -7.25
CA ASP A 75 10.25 15.14 -8.54
C ASP A 75 9.46 14.12 -9.37
N GLY A 76 9.41 12.86 -8.95
CA GLY A 76 8.67 11.81 -9.63
C GLY A 76 9.03 10.41 -9.15
N PHE A 77 8.41 9.40 -9.76
CA PHE A 77 8.59 7.98 -9.42
C PHE A 77 9.60 7.29 -10.38
N VAL A 78 10.26 6.20 -10.00
CA VAL A 78 11.40 5.59 -10.73
C VAL A 78 11.04 4.18 -11.22
N MET A 79 10.68 3.96 -12.49
CA MET A 79 10.07 2.68 -12.98
C MET A 79 10.75 1.37 -12.50
N GLY A 80 9.94 0.33 -12.24
CA GLY A 80 10.41 -0.99 -11.82
C GLY A 80 9.36 -2.10 -11.97
N GLU A 81 9.75 -3.33 -11.62
CA GLU A 81 8.98 -4.57 -11.84
C GLU A 81 9.02 -5.47 -10.61
N GLY A 82 8.13 -6.45 -10.52
CA GLY A 82 8.21 -7.46 -9.47
C GLY A 82 6.90 -8.20 -9.22
N ALA A 83 6.97 -9.29 -8.47
CA ALA A 83 5.82 -10.12 -8.14
C ALA A 83 5.75 -10.44 -6.65
N GLY A 84 4.53 -10.42 -6.10
CA GLY A 84 4.27 -10.72 -4.71
C GLY A 84 2.92 -11.35 -4.50
N VAL A 85 2.96 -12.60 -4.02
CA VAL A 85 1.78 -13.29 -3.49
C VAL A 85 1.88 -13.47 -1.97
N VAL A 86 0.72 -13.54 -1.33
CA VAL A 86 0.48 -13.97 0.04
C VAL A 86 -0.63 -15.03 0.05
N VAL A 87 -0.67 -15.85 1.09
CA VAL A 87 -1.80 -16.76 1.34
C VAL A 87 -2.58 -16.15 2.50
N LEU A 88 -3.85 -15.82 2.24
CA LEU A 88 -4.82 -15.48 3.27
C LEU A 88 -5.64 -16.72 3.58
N GLU A 89 -6.10 -16.81 4.82
CA GLU A 89 -6.78 -17.98 5.36
C GLU A 89 -7.69 -17.54 6.50
N ASP A 90 -8.81 -18.22 6.69
CA ASP A 90 -9.63 -18.03 7.89
C ASP A 90 -8.81 -18.29 9.16
N TYR A 91 -9.05 -17.48 10.18
CA TYR A 91 -8.22 -17.46 11.38
C TYR A 91 -8.35 -18.74 12.22
N ASP A 92 -9.55 -19.29 12.34
CA ASP A 92 -9.80 -20.51 13.11
C ASP A 92 -9.41 -21.75 12.31
N HIS A 93 -9.59 -21.74 10.98
CA HIS A 93 -9.03 -22.76 10.09
C HIS A 93 -7.49 -22.81 10.16
N ALA A 94 -6.82 -21.66 10.05
CA ALA A 94 -5.36 -21.54 10.17
C ALA A 94 -4.86 -22.07 11.53
N LYS A 95 -5.55 -21.72 12.63
CA LYS A 95 -5.25 -22.22 13.97
C LYS A 95 -5.43 -23.72 14.10
N ALA A 96 -6.55 -24.26 13.62
CA ALA A 96 -6.89 -25.68 13.77
C ALA A 96 -5.83 -26.60 13.15
N ARG A 97 -5.22 -26.17 12.02
CA ARG A 97 -4.12 -26.90 11.37
C ARG A 97 -2.71 -26.53 11.85
N GLY A 98 -2.58 -25.69 12.88
CA GLY A 98 -1.28 -25.25 13.42
C GLY A 98 -0.44 -24.40 12.43
N ALA A 99 -1.08 -23.59 11.59
CA ALA A 99 -0.39 -22.74 10.64
C ALA A 99 0.51 -21.72 11.34
N LYS A 100 1.67 -21.41 10.75
CA LYS A 100 2.45 -20.24 11.16
C LYS A 100 1.71 -18.98 10.69
N ILE A 101 0.91 -18.40 11.59
CA ILE A 101 0.27 -17.12 11.37
C ILE A 101 1.35 -16.04 11.35
N TYR A 102 1.33 -15.26 10.27
CA TYR A 102 2.16 -14.09 10.10
C TYR A 102 1.42 -12.88 10.70
N GLY A 103 0.17 -12.64 10.29
CA GLY A 103 -0.67 -11.63 10.91
C GLY A 103 -2.11 -11.70 10.40
N GLU A 104 -3.00 -10.94 11.04
CA GLU A 104 -4.45 -11.01 10.86
C GLU A 104 -5.00 -9.83 10.04
N VAL A 105 -5.72 -10.03 8.93
CA VAL A 105 -6.38 -8.90 8.24
C VAL A 105 -7.62 -8.43 8.99
N ARG A 106 -7.55 -7.28 9.68
CA ARG A 106 -8.69 -6.72 10.43
C ARG A 106 -9.65 -5.88 9.60
N GLY A 107 -9.19 -5.17 8.58
CA GLY A 107 -10.06 -4.29 7.78
C GLY A 107 -9.48 -3.88 6.43
N TYR A 108 -10.36 -3.58 5.47
CA TYR A 108 -10.01 -3.20 4.11
C TYR A 108 -10.97 -2.15 3.54
N GLY A 109 -10.43 -0.99 3.15
CA GLY A 109 -11.16 0.10 2.54
C GLY A 109 -10.63 0.44 1.14
N LEU A 110 -11.54 0.75 0.24
CA LEU A 110 -11.26 1.30 -1.08
C LEU A 110 -12.13 2.54 -1.32
N SER A 111 -11.67 3.46 -2.15
CA SER A 111 -12.49 4.58 -2.62
C SER A 111 -11.96 5.11 -3.96
N GLY A 112 -12.75 5.97 -4.61
CA GLY A 112 -12.29 6.86 -5.67
C GLY A 112 -12.62 8.30 -5.31
N ASP A 113 -11.74 9.23 -5.66
CA ASP A 113 -11.96 10.67 -5.49
C ASP A 113 -12.64 11.34 -6.70
N ALA A 114 -12.64 10.67 -7.86
CA ALA A 114 -13.30 11.09 -9.10
C ALA A 114 -12.92 12.52 -9.56
N HIS A 115 -11.74 13.00 -9.18
CA HIS A 115 -11.34 14.40 -9.32
C HIS A 115 -10.59 14.68 -10.62
N HIS A 116 -9.55 13.90 -10.91
CA HIS A 116 -8.71 14.06 -12.08
C HIS A 116 -8.12 12.70 -12.50
N LEU A 117 -7.79 12.52 -13.77
CA LEU A 117 -7.38 11.21 -14.32
C LEU A 117 -6.08 10.67 -13.70
N THR A 118 -5.14 11.57 -13.37
CA THR A 118 -3.76 11.23 -12.94
C THR A 118 -3.29 11.99 -11.70
N ALA A 119 -4.13 12.85 -11.12
CA ALA A 119 -3.76 13.68 -9.97
C ALA A 119 -4.79 13.47 -8.85
N PRO A 120 -4.35 13.25 -7.59
CA PRO A 120 -5.27 13.13 -6.48
C PRO A 120 -5.92 14.47 -6.18
N HIS A 121 -7.14 14.44 -5.63
CA HIS A 121 -7.74 15.63 -5.03
C HIS A 121 -6.80 16.23 -3.96
N GLU A 122 -6.59 17.54 -3.94
CA GLU A 122 -5.58 18.17 -3.07
C GLU A 122 -5.77 17.83 -1.59
N SER A 123 -7.01 17.77 -1.09
CA SER A 123 -7.31 17.39 0.29
C SER A 123 -7.00 15.92 0.65
N GLY A 124 -6.64 15.09 -0.34
CA GLY A 124 -6.41 13.65 -0.17
C GLY A 124 -7.68 12.85 0.15
N ASP A 125 -8.86 13.34 -0.24
CA ASP A 125 -10.14 12.78 0.22
C ASP A 125 -10.34 11.30 -0.12
N GLY A 126 -9.87 10.84 -1.28
CA GLY A 126 -9.90 9.42 -1.65
C GLY A 126 -9.10 8.54 -0.68
N ALA A 127 -7.87 8.94 -0.35
CA ALA A 127 -7.03 8.26 0.63
C ALA A 127 -7.66 8.31 2.03
N PHE A 128 -8.18 9.47 2.45
CA PHE A 128 -8.90 9.63 3.72
C PHE A 128 -10.09 8.67 3.84
N ARG A 129 -10.96 8.61 2.82
CA ARG A 129 -12.14 7.73 2.80
C ARG A 129 -11.78 6.25 2.78
N ALA A 130 -10.73 5.87 2.04
CA ALA A 130 -10.24 4.49 2.03
C ALA A 130 -9.69 4.08 3.41
N MET A 131 -8.89 4.95 4.05
CA MET A 131 -8.38 4.70 5.40
C MET A 131 -9.48 4.64 6.45
N GLN A 132 -10.43 5.57 6.42
CA GLN A 132 -11.58 5.61 7.32
C GLN A 132 -12.45 4.34 7.19
N ALA A 133 -12.69 3.87 5.96
CA ALA A 133 -13.46 2.65 5.71
C ALA A 133 -12.75 1.37 6.18
N ALA A 134 -11.41 1.31 6.12
CA ALA A 134 -10.63 0.20 6.66
C ALA A 134 -10.67 0.19 8.20
N LEU A 135 -10.48 1.35 8.84
CA LEU A 135 -10.53 1.50 10.29
C LEU A 135 -11.92 1.12 10.84
N GLY A 136 -12.99 1.60 10.21
CA GLY A 136 -14.37 1.27 10.59
C GLY A 136 -14.73 -0.22 10.48
N GLN A 137 -13.97 -1.02 9.72
CA GLN A 137 -14.14 -2.48 9.67
C GLN A 137 -13.32 -3.24 10.71
N SER A 138 -12.26 -2.63 11.23
CA SER A 138 -11.24 -3.32 12.04
C SER A 138 -11.59 -3.51 13.51
N GLY A 139 -12.48 -2.66 14.06
CA GLY A 139 -12.68 -2.58 15.50
C GLY A 139 -11.39 -2.20 16.24
N LEU A 140 -10.69 -1.20 15.72
CA LEU A 140 -9.51 -0.57 16.31
C LEU A 140 -9.75 0.94 16.36
N ASP A 141 -9.21 1.61 17.37
CA ASP A 141 -9.21 3.06 17.48
C ASP A 141 -8.03 3.68 16.72
N ILE A 142 -8.10 4.97 16.40
CA ILE A 142 -6.99 5.69 15.74
C ILE A 142 -5.67 5.61 16.52
N THR A 143 -5.74 5.45 17.85
CA THR A 143 -4.61 5.35 18.76
C THR A 143 -3.96 3.97 18.78
N ASP A 144 -4.64 2.93 18.28
CA ASP A 144 -4.08 1.57 18.19
C ASP A 144 -3.12 1.40 17.01
N ILE A 145 -2.94 2.45 16.19
CA ILE A 145 -2.13 2.45 14.98
C ILE A 145 -0.81 3.17 15.26
N ASP A 146 0.31 2.51 15.00
CA ASP A 146 1.65 3.03 15.37
C ASP A 146 2.46 3.62 14.19
N TYR A 147 2.09 3.27 12.96
CA TYR A 147 2.83 3.59 11.74
C TYR A 147 1.92 3.52 10.49
N ILE A 148 2.40 4.00 9.35
CA ILE A 148 1.78 3.79 8.03
C ILE A 148 2.87 3.48 6.99
N ASN A 149 2.70 2.40 6.21
CA ASN A 149 3.43 2.25 4.95
C ASN A 149 2.65 2.97 3.85
N ALA A 150 3.08 4.19 3.55
CA ALA A 150 2.44 5.07 2.60
C ALA A 150 2.60 4.58 1.15
N HIS A 151 1.67 4.99 0.29
CA HIS A 151 1.79 4.82 -1.15
C HIS A 151 2.96 5.68 -1.71
N ALA A 152 3.07 6.92 -1.23
CA ALA A 152 4.09 7.94 -1.47
C ALA A 152 5.11 7.59 -2.56
N THR A 153 4.81 8.10 -3.76
CA THR A 153 5.52 7.82 -5.02
C THR A 153 6.70 8.73 -5.26
N SER A 154 7.06 9.59 -4.31
CA SER A 154 8.03 10.69 -4.52
C SER A 154 7.49 11.77 -5.46
N THR A 155 6.16 11.86 -5.61
CA THR A 155 5.53 12.90 -6.44
C THR A 155 5.20 14.12 -5.57
N PRO A 156 5.38 15.36 -6.06
CA PRO A 156 5.08 16.56 -5.26
C PRO A 156 3.65 16.61 -4.75
N LEU A 157 2.67 16.37 -5.63
CA LEU A 157 1.23 16.42 -5.32
C LEU A 157 0.74 15.18 -4.55
N GLY A 158 1.16 13.98 -4.97
CA GLY A 158 0.71 12.71 -4.36
C GLY A 158 1.08 12.61 -2.89
N ASP A 159 2.37 12.71 -2.60
CA ASP A 159 2.90 12.64 -1.23
C ASP A 159 2.32 13.76 -0.33
N ALA A 160 2.01 14.94 -0.90
CA ALA A 160 1.38 16.03 -0.16
C ALA A 160 -0.10 15.77 0.15
N ALA A 161 -0.86 15.22 -0.80
CA ALA A 161 -2.26 14.84 -0.60
C ALA A 161 -2.38 13.68 0.41
N GLU A 162 -1.51 12.67 0.31
CA GLU A 162 -1.47 11.55 1.26
C GLU A 162 -1.12 12.00 2.69
N ASN A 163 -0.10 12.85 2.86
CA ASN A 163 0.25 13.41 4.17
C ASN A 163 -0.91 14.23 4.77
N ARG A 164 -1.65 14.99 3.95
CA ARG A 164 -2.87 15.70 4.39
C ARG A 164 -3.98 14.73 4.79
N ALA A 165 -4.20 13.65 4.04
CA ALA A 165 -5.20 12.63 4.37
C ALA A 165 -4.89 11.93 5.70
N ILE A 166 -3.62 11.57 5.93
CA ILE A 166 -3.15 10.95 7.18
C ILE A 166 -3.40 11.91 8.35
N LYS A 167 -2.92 13.15 8.28
CA LYS A 167 -3.11 14.15 9.34
C LYS A 167 -4.59 14.45 9.62
N ARG A 168 -5.43 14.50 8.58
CA ARG A 168 -6.88 14.70 8.71
C ARG A 168 -7.58 13.53 9.41
N LEU A 169 -7.14 12.29 9.20
CA LEU A 169 -7.75 11.12 9.84
C LEU A 169 -7.30 10.92 11.29
N PHE A 170 -6.00 11.08 11.55
CA PHE A 170 -5.42 10.76 12.85
C PHE A 170 -5.36 11.95 13.82
N GLY A 171 -5.61 13.18 13.34
CA GLY A 171 -5.66 14.38 14.19
C GLY A 171 -4.39 14.54 15.01
N ASP A 172 -4.55 14.74 16.32
CA ASP A 172 -3.42 14.92 17.26
C ASP A 172 -2.51 13.69 17.34
N HIS A 173 -3.04 12.48 17.14
CA HIS A 173 -2.25 11.24 17.11
C HIS A 173 -1.30 11.16 15.91
N ALA A 174 -1.51 11.98 14.86
CA ALA A 174 -0.62 12.01 13.70
C ALA A 174 0.84 12.40 14.03
N SER A 175 1.08 13.01 15.21
CA SER A 175 2.42 13.29 15.72
C SER A 175 3.15 12.06 16.28
N ASN A 176 2.41 11.03 16.70
CA ASN A 176 2.93 9.78 17.25
C ASN A 176 3.15 8.70 16.16
N LEU A 177 2.48 8.85 15.01
CA LEU A 177 2.60 7.93 13.88
C LEU A 177 3.96 8.03 13.21
N ARG A 178 4.60 6.87 13.02
CA ARG A 178 5.78 6.78 12.15
C ARG A 178 5.30 6.53 10.71
N VAL A 179 5.65 7.37 9.74
CA VAL A 179 5.26 7.14 8.33
C VAL A 179 6.50 6.87 7.50
N SER A 180 6.48 5.84 6.67
CA SER A 180 7.52 5.61 5.66
C SER A 180 6.92 5.00 4.39
N SER A 181 7.69 4.89 3.33
CA SER A 181 7.29 4.18 2.11
C SER A 181 8.36 3.16 1.74
N THR A 182 7.92 1.96 1.43
CA THR A 182 8.84 0.88 1.03
C THR A 182 9.50 1.12 -0.33
N LYS A 183 9.04 2.13 -1.10
CA LYS A 183 9.65 2.53 -2.39
C LYS A 183 11.07 3.11 -2.24
N THR A 184 11.43 3.68 -1.08
CA THR A 184 12.76 4.27 -0.85
C THR A 184 13.87 3.20 -0.77
N ASN A 185 13.57 2.01 -0.26
CA ASN A 185 14.59 0.97 -0.01
C ASN A 185 14.81 0.01 -1.19
N SER A 186 14.28 0.32 -2.37
CA SER A 186 14.37 -0.55 -3.55
C SER A 186 14.60 0.29 -4.81
N PRO A 187 15.77 0.93 -4.97
CA PRO A 187 16.06 1.80 -6.11
C PRO A 187 16.04 1.09 -7.47
N ASN A 188 16.18 -0.24 -7.49
CA ASN A 188 16.05 -1.08 -8.68
C ASN A 188 14.68 -1.79 -8.78
N ILE A 189 13.77 -1.54 -7.84
CA ILE A 189 12.48 -2.24 -7.75
C ILE A 189 11.40 -1.27 -7.27
N MET A 190 10.97 -0.37 -8.15
CA MET A 190 9.76 0.36 -7.84
C MET A 190 8.52 -0.46 -8.13
N PHE A 191 7.75 -0.61 -7.07
CA PHE A 191 6.44 -1.21 -7.08
C PHE A 191 5.40 -0.19 -7.48
N ASP A 192 5.12 -0.13 -8.77
CA ASP A 192 3.77 0.22 -9.19
C ASP A 192 2.85 -1.02 -9.09
N GLN A 193 1.54 -0.79 -9.11
CA GLN A 193 0.46 -1.76 -9.29
C GLN A 193 0.25 -2.83 -8.17
N CYS A 194 1.24 -3.67 -7.82
CA CYS A 194 0.95 -4.98 -7.20
C CYS A 194 1.60 -5.34 -5.84
N PHE A 195 2.60 -4.62 -5.32
CA PHE A 195 3.46 -5.16 -4.24
C PHE A 195 3.50 -4.38 -2.91
N CYS A 196 2.97 -3.14 -2.85
CA CYS A 196 3.14 -2.29 -1.65
C CYS A 196 2.54 -2.87 -0.37
N ALA A 197 1.45 -3.64 -0.46
CA ALA A 197 0.94 -4.40 0.68
C ALA A 197 1.96 -5.43 1.21
N LYS A 198 2.69 -6.13 0.32
CA LYS A 198 3.58 -7.23 0.70
C LYS A 198 4.86 -6.78 1.40
N VAL A 199 5.48 -5.65 1.05
CA VAL A 199 6.67 -5.17 1.80
C VAL A 199 6.28 -4.67 3.19
N CYS A 200 5.07 -4.11 3.34
CA CYS A 200 4.53 -3.75 4.66
C CYS A 200 4.51 -4.99 5.58
N LEU A 201 3.97 -6.11 5.10
CA LEU A 201 4.02 -7.38 5.84
C LEU A 201 5.46 -7.92 5.99
N TYR A 202 6.19 -8.12 4.89
CA TYR A 202 7.48 -8.83 4.91
C TYR A 202 8.59 -8.11 5.71
N LYS A 203 8.62 -6.77 5.68
CA LYS A 203 9.61 -5.97 6.43
C LYS A 203 9.30 -5.95 7.92
N TRP A 204 8.02 -6.05 8.31
CA TRP A 204 7.58 -6.25 9.69
C TRP A 204 8.11 -7.60 10.24
N PHE A 205 7.99 -8.69 9.47
CA PHE A 205 8.44 -10.04 9.89
C PHE A 205 9.93 -10.28 10.10
N ARG A 206 10.80 -9.34 9.71
CA ARG A 206 12.26 -9.44 9.93
C ARG A 206 12.84 -8.25 10.69
N GLY A 207 12.03 -7.27 11.07
CA GLY A 207 12.53 -5.95 11.46
C GLY A 207 12.17 -5.45 12.86
N VAL A 208 11.06 -5.89 13.46
CA VAL A 208 10.58 -5.30 14.73
C VAL A 208 10.24 -6.38 15.76
N SER A 209 11.06 -6.44 16.80
CA SER A 209 10.78 -7.17 18.04
C SER A 209 9.66 -6.46 18.80
N ASN A 210 8.58 -7.20 19.11
CA ASN A 210 7.52 -6.91 20.09
C ASN A 210 6.91 -5.49 20.10
N HIS A 211 5.59 -5.44 19.87
CA HIS A 211 4.71 -4.25 19.91
C HIS A 211 4.88 -3.27 18.72
N THR A 212 4.03 -3.41 17.69
CA THR A 212 3.63 -2.33 16.75
C THR A 212 2.53 -2.81 15.79
N ASN A 213 1.33 -2.20 15.81
CA ASN A 213 0.11 -2.65 15.09
C ASN A 213 -0.18 -1.87 13.81
N LEU A 214 -0.41 -2.56 12.67
CA LEU A 214 -0.27 -2.01 11.31
C LEU A 214 -0.97 -2.81 10.20
N GLY A 215 -1.68 -2.28 9.20
CA GLY A 215 -1.90 -0.89 8.77
C GLY A 215 -1.47 -0.69 7.30
N LEU A 216 -2.34 -0.51 6.30
CA LEU A 216 -3.80 -0.30 6.34
C LEU A 216 -4.67 -1.56 6.17
N THR A 217 -4.15 -2.65 5.58
CA THR A 217 -4.66 -4.00 5.90
C THR A 217 -4.31 -4.18 7.37
N LEU A 218 -5.24 -3.86 8.26
CA LEU A 218 -4.93 -3.62 9.67
C LEU A 218 -4.52 -4.93 10.34
N ILE A 219 -3.23 -5.15 10.55
CA ILE A 219 -2.66 -6.40 11.04
C ILE A 219 -2.28 -6.30 12.51
N ARG A 220 -2.95 -7.14 13.30
CA ARG A 220 -2.61 -7.47 14.67
C ARG A 220 -1.62 -8.63 14.67
N GLY A 221 -0.60 -8.52 15.54
CA GLY A 221 0.32 -9.59 15.92
C GLY A 221 -0.18 -10.41 17.12
#